data_AF-A0A524LNT6-F1
#
_entry.id   AF-A0A524LNT6-F1
#
_cell.length_a   1.000
_cell.length_b   1.000
_cell.length_c   1.000
_cell.angle_alpha   90.00
_cell.angle_beta   90.00
_cell.angle_gamma   90.00
#
_symmetry.space_group_name_H-M   'P 1'
#
loop_
_entity.id
_entity.type
_entity.pdbx_description
1 polymer ?
#
loop_
_entity_poly.entity_id
_entity_poly.type
_entity_poly.pdbx_seq_one_letter_code
_entity_poly.pdbx_strand_id
1 'polypeptide(L)'
;MFICKKCKEPFYLLSSELRGSTLQLNCQCLKGHKGKRDISKFQADSMAPEIFKGLFTCTDCGSVMSLIHSDLGRSEVEHIFLCPIHGIIPKRNPSYYHAAVTGAMTSVNSAKSILDSFSCPKCGQIFSTHEVEEKKGIMIFKYGCPSGHKELRYVPTDADPAILKTAFKRLLHCVQCGLPCQVIETSVKGDTARIEVSCPVHGKTRKVMPAKHAWMIEKIAEAVSEGSIVRSMLNCTECSSRLSIRSIEIDKDKYKLKCSCPNGHTREMFQPTELDAEAIDSIVSGVLKCNQCDLLTDIVSTKKVGALVELELV
;
A
#
# COMPACT_ATOMS: atom_id res chain seq x y z
N MET A 1 -18.87 3.09 -25.37
CA MET A 1 -19.10 2.61 -23.99
C MET A 1 -20.59 2.69 -23.69
N PHE A 2 -21.20 1.65 -23.12
CA PHE A 2 -22.65 1.64 -22.84
C PHE A 2 -22.97 2.49 -21.61
N ILE A 3 -24.15 3.12 -21.58
CA ILE A 3 -24.62 3.96 -20.46
C ILE A 3 -25.82 3.31 -19.78
N CYS A 4 -25.86 3.39 -18.45
CA CYS A 4 -26.98 2.96 -17.63
C CYS A 4 -28.16 3.91 -17.77
N LYS A 5 -29.31 3.39 -18.22
CA LYS A 5 -30.53 4.21 -18.39
C LYS A 5 -31.05 4.79 -17.07
N LYS A 6 -30.84 4.06 -15.96
CA LYS A 6 -31.34 4.43 -14.62
C LYS A 6 -30.52 5.53 -13.95
N CYS A 7 -29.19 5.46 -14.03
CA CYS A 7 -28.32 6.37 -13.29
C CYS A 7 -27.32 7.14 -14.15
N LYS A 8 -27.37 6.99 -15.48
CA LYS A 8 -26.50 7.67 -16.46
C LYS A 8 -25.00 7.40 -16.34
N GLU A 9 -24.61 6.51 -15.44
CA GLU A 9 -23.23 6.01 -15.30
C GLU A 9 -22.84 5.03 -16.40
N PRO A 10 -21.53 4.85 -16.67
CA PRO A 10 -21.03 3.79 -17.54
C PRO A 10 -21.46 2.38 -17.10
N PHE A 11 -21.70 1.52 -18.08
CA PHE A 11 -21.86 0.07 -17.92
C PHE A 11 -20.52 -0.63 -18.15
N TYR A 12 -20.15 -1.53 -17.24
CA TYR A 12 -18.97 -2.38 -17.33
C TYR A 12 -19.38 -3.81 -17.66
N LEU A 13 -18.53 -4.52 -18.41
CA LEU A 13 -18.83 -5.86 -18.89
C LEU A 13 -18.60 -6.89 -17.77
N LEU A 14 -19.60 -7.75 -17.54
CA LEU A 14 -19.53 -8.88 -16.61
C LEU A 14 -19.22 -10.18 -17.36
N SER A 15 -19.93 -10.43 -18.45
CA SER A 15 -19.75 -11.60 -19.31
C SER A 15 -20.31 -11.34 -20.70
N SER A 16 -19.97 -12.20 -21.66
CA SER A 16 -20.58 -12.18 -22.99
C SER A 16 -20.87 -13.58 -23.53
N GLU A 17 -21.78 -13.66 -24.49
CA GLU A 17 -22.23 -14.91 -25.12
C GLU A 17 -22.49 -14.67 -26.61
N LEU A 18 -22.00 -15.54 -27.48
CA LEU A 18 -22.24 -15.45 -28.93
C LEU A 18 -23.46 -16.31 -29.30
N ARG A 19 -24.51 -15.68 -29.84
CA ARG A 19 -25.75 -16.31 -30.29
C ARG A 19 -25.92 -16.11 -31.79
N GLY A 20 -25.43 -17.08 -32.57
CA GLY A 20 -25.38 -16.96 -34.02
C GLY A 20 -24.51 -15.77 -34.45
N SER A 21 -25.13 -14.78 -35.09
CA SER A 21 -24.47 -13.54 -35.55
C SER A 21 -24.56 -12.37 -34.55
N THR A 22 -25.02 -12.60 -33.32
CA THR A 22 -25.20 -11.57 -32.29
C THR A 22 -24.35 -11.87 -31.06
N LEU A 23 -23.57 -10.88 -30.59
CA LEU A 23 -22.88 -10.93 -29.30
C LEU A 23 -23.77 -10.27 -28.25
N GLN A 24 -24.24 -11.07 -27.28
CA GLN A 24 -24.93 -10.58 -26.09
C GLN A 24 -23.91 -10.24 -25.01
N LEU A 25 -24.00 -9.02 -24.49
CA LEU A 25 -23.16 -8.48 -23.43
C LEU A 25 -23.99 -8.32 -22.16
N ASN A 26 -23.55 -8.93 -21.06
CA ASN A 26 -24.11 -8.73 -19.74
C ASN A 26 -23.30 -7.65 -19.02
N CYS A 27 -23.94 -6.55 -18.65
CA CYS A 27 -23.26 -5.39 -18.07
C CYS A 27 -23.84 -4.98 -16.72
N GLN A 28 -23.03 -4.33 -15.90
CA GLN A 28 -23.42 -3.72 -14.63
C GLN A 28 -22.72 -2.36 -14.44
N CYS A 29 -23.45 -1.35 -13.96
CA CYS A 29 -22.83 -0.09 -13.54
C CYS A 29 -22.39 -0.18 -12.06
N LEU A 30 -21.56 0.76 -11.60
CA LEU A 30 -21.05 0.76 -10.20
C LEU A 30 -22.14 0.94 -9.15
N LYS A 31 -23.35 1.41 -9.53
CA LYS A 31 -24.53 1.45 -8.65
C LYS A 31 -25.31 0.12 -8.61
N GLY A 32 -24.78 -0.96 -9.19
CA GLY A 32 -25.37 -2.29 -9.15
C GLY A 32 -26.52 -2.52 -10.15
N HIS A 33 -26.91 -1.53 -10.97
CA HIS A 33 -27.92 -1.76 -12.00
C HIS A 33 -27.35 -2.67 -13.08
N LYS A 34 -28.05 -3.78 -13.37
CA LYS A 34 -27.71 -4.74 -14.42
C LYS A 34 -28.45 -4.45 -15.72
N GLY A 35 -27.88 -4.84 -16.84
CA GLY A 35 -28.49 -4.72 -18.15
C GLY A 35 -27.86 -5.64 -19.18
N LYS A 36 -28.58 -5.87 -20.28
CA LYS A 36 -28.10 -6.61 -21.45
C LYS A 36 -27.95 -5.71 -22.66
N ARG A 37 -26.97 -5.95 -23.50
CA ARG A 37 -26.76 -5.26 -24.77
C ARG A 37 -26.46 -6.28 -25.84
N ASP A 38 -27.23 -6.25 -26.91
CA ASP A 38 -27.00 -7.10 -28.07
C ASP A 38 -26.37 -6.23 -29.16
N ILE A 39 -25.27 -6.72 -29.72
CA ILE A 39 -24.58 -6.09 -30.84
C ILE A 39 -24.34 -7.14 -31.93
N SER A 40 -24.37 -6.74 -33.19
CA SER A 40 -24.05 -7.69 -34.27
C SER A 40 -22.59 -8.09 -34.17
N LYS A 41 -22.26 -9.32 -34.56
CA LYS A 41 -20.88 -9.84 -34.55
C LYS A 41 -19.95 -8.92 -35.36
N PHE A 42 -20.41 -8.43 -36.50
CA PHE A 42 -19.63 -7.51 -37.33
C PHE A 42 -19.25 -6.22 -36.58
N GLN A 43 -20.18 -5.64 -35.82
CA GLN A 43 -19.90 -4.46 -34.99
C GLN A 43 -19.02 -4.81 -33.77
N ALA A 44 -19.23 -5.99 -33.17
CA ALA A 44 -18.41 -6.46 -32.07
C ALA A 44 -16.95 -6.64 -32.50
N ASP A 45 -16.71 -7.21 -33.68
CA ASP A 45 -15.37 -7.48 -34.21
C ASP A 45 -14.58 -6.19 -34.46
N SER A 46 -15.23 -5.14 -34.95
CA SER A 46 -14.56 -3.84 -35.20
C SER A 46 -14.29 -3.03 -33.94
N MET A 47 -14.95 -3.32 -32.81
CA MET A 47 -14.84 -2.60 -31.55
C MET A 47 -14.41 -3.51 -30.38
N ALA A 48 -13.88 -4.69 -30.68
CA ALA A 48 -13.62 -5.71 -29.67
C ALA A 48 -12.68 -5.22 -28.55
N PRO A 49 -11.55 -4.54 -28.84
CA PRO A 49 -10.66 -4.04 -27.79
C PRO A 49 -11.37 -3.10 -26.81
N GLU A 50 -12.20 -2.18 -27.30
CA GLU A 50 -12.92 -1.19 -26.48
C GLU A 50 -14.03 -1.84 -25.65
N ILE A 51 -14.75 -2.80 -26.23
CA ILE A 51 -15.80 -3.54 -25.54
C ILE A 51 -15.21 -4.37 -24.39
N PHE A 52 -14.16 -5.14 -24.69
CA PHE A 52 -13.58 -6.07 -23.74
C PHE A 52 -12.67 -5.40 -22.70
N LYS A 53 -12.20 -4.17 -22.94
CA LYS A 53 -11.61 -3.32 -21.90
C LYS A 53 -12.54 -3.13 -20.69
N GLY A 54 -13.86 -3.15 -20.93
CA GLY A 54 -14.87 -3.12 -19.86
C GLY A 54 -14.81 -4.30 -18.90
N LEU A 55 -14.17 -5.43 -19.26
CA LEU A 55 -13.98 -6.56 -18.34
C LEU A 55 -13.00 -6.23 -17.23
N PHE A 56 -12.03 -5.35 -17.46
CA PHE A 56 -10.96 -5.01 -16.52
C PHE A 56 -11.41 -4.08 -15.39
N THR A 57 -12.69 -3.75 -15.27
CA THR A 57 -13.23 -2.99 -14.14
C THR A 57 -13.95 -3.90 -13.17
N CYS A 58 -13.58 -3.82 -11.89
CA CYS A 58 -14.33 -4.44 -10.81
C CYS A 58 -15.64 -3.66 -10.62
N THR A 59 -16.78 -4.33 -10.75
CA THR A 59 -18.09 -3.67 -10.65
C THR A 59 -18.50 -3.32 -9.23
N ASP A 60 -17.73 -3.78 -8.23
CA ASP A 60 -18.04 -3.61 -6.81
C ASP A 60 -17.31 -2.39 -6.22
N CYS A 61 -16.08 -2.08 -6.68
CA CYS A 61 -15.32 -0.90 -6.22
C CYS A 61 -14.87 0.05 -7.34
N GLY A 62 -15.06 -0.30 -8.62
CA GLY A 62 -14.58 0.49 -9.75
C GLY A 62 -13.07 0.42 -10.00
N SER A 63 -12.31 -0.34 -9.21
CA SER A 63 -10.87 -0.52 -9.44
C SER A 63 -10.59 -1.25 -10.75
N VAL A 64 -9.49 -0.86 -11.40
CA VAL A 64 -8.95 -1.60 -12.53
C VAL A 64 -8.33 -2.89 -12.01
N MET A 65 -8.69 -4.01 -12.64
CA MET A 65 -8.24 -5.35 -12.30
C MET A 65 -7.09 -5.78 -13.21
N SER A 66 -6.28 -6.72 -12.72
CA SER A 66 -5.27 -7.41 -13.52
C SER A 66 -5.85 -8.71 -14.07
N LEU A 67 -5.56 -9.08 -15.32
CA LEU A 67 -5.85 -10.43 -15.81
C LEU A 67 -4.70 -11.35 -15.35
N ILE A 68 -4.99 -12.40 -14.57
CA ILE A 68 -3.96 -13.28 -13.99
C ILE A 68 -3.91 -14.66 -14.65
N HIS A 69 -5.04 -15.15 -15.17
CA HIS A 69 -5.12 -16.44 -15.83
C HIS A 69 -6.30 -16.48 -16.80
N SER A 70 -6.24 -17.35 -17.81
CA SER A 70 -7.35 -17.64 -18.70
C SER A 70 -7.40 -19.15 -18.96
N ASP A 71 -8.54 -19.77 -18.68
CA ASP A 71 -8.79 -21.17 -18.99
C ASP A 71 -9.57 -21.27 -20.31
N LEU A 72 -8.93 -21.80 -21.35
CA LEU A 72 -9.47 -21.84 -22.71
C LEU A 72 -10.26 -23.12 -22.95
N GLY A 73 -11.58 -22.99 -22.95
CA GLY A 73 -12.50 -24.02 -23.43
C GLY A 73 -12.76 -23.93 -24.94
N ARG A 74 -13.48 -24.93 -25.46
CA ARG A 74 -13.82 -25.03 -26.90
C ARG A 74 -14.75 -23.89 -27.37
N SER A 75 -15.72 -23.50 -26.56
CA SER A 75 -16.74 -22.49 -26.91
C SER A 75 -16.66 -21.23 -26.04
N GLU A 76 -16.23 -21.38 -24.79
CA GLU A 76 -16.07 -20.29 -23.84
C GLU A 76 -14.66 -20.29 -23.23
N VAL A 77 -14.23 -19.11 -22.80
CA VAL A 77 -13.00 -18.89 -22.02
C VAL A 77 -13.39 -18.29 -20.70
N GLU A 78 -12.86 -18.86 -19.62
CA GLU A 78 -12.97 -18.29 -18.28
C GLU A 78 -11.69 -17.49 -17.98
N HIS A 79 -11.82 -16.17 -17.94
CA HIS A 79 -10.76 -15.25 -17.58
C HIS A 79 -10.82 -14.97 -16.08
N ILE A 80 -9.70 -15.18 -15.41
CA ILE A 80 -9.55 -14.92 -13.98
C ILE A 80 -8.92 -13.54 -13.82
N PHE A 81 -9.71 -12.58 -13.35
CA PHE A 81 -9.23 -11.24 -13.02
C PHE A 81 -8.94 -11.13 -11.53
N LEU A 82 -8.02 -10.24 -11.16
CA LEU A 82 -7.68 -9.91 -9.79
C LEU A 82 -8.02 -8.45 -9.52
N CYS A 83 -9.00 -8.22 -8.65
CA CYS A 83 -9.26 -6.92 -8.05
C CYS A 83 -8.33 -6.73 -6.84
N PRO A 84 -7.62 -5.58 -6.74
CA PRO A 84 -6.74 -5.34 -5.60
C PRO A 84 -7.46 -5.26 -4.25
N ILE A 85 -8.79 -5.07 -4.26
CA ILE A 85 -9.63 -4.95 -3.06
C ILE A 85 -10.44 -6.24 -2.81
N HIS A 86 -11.09 -6.79 -3.84
CA HIS A 86 -12.02 -7.91 -3.70
C HIS A 86 -11.43 -9.29 -4.04
N GLY A 87 -10.21 -9.34 -4.56
CA GLY A 87 -9.54 -10.59 -4.92
C GLY A 87 -10.00 -11.13 -6.27
N ILE A 88 -10.13 -12.44 -6.37
CA ILE A 88 -10.38 -13.14 -7.63
C ILE A 88 -11.79 -12.88 -8.15
N ILE A 89 -11.91 -12.47 -9.40
CA ILE A 89 -13.17 -12.24 -10.11
C ILE A 89 -13.15 -13.00 -11.44
N PRO A 90 -13.80 -14.17 -11.54
CA PRO A 90 -13.91 -14.90 -12.79
C PRO A 90 -14.92 -14.22 -13.74
N LYS A 91 -14.60 -14.17 -15.03
CA LYS A 91 -15.48 -13.67 -16.09
C LYS A 91 -15.43 -14.58 -17.31
N ARG A 92 -16.57 -14.77 -17.97
CA ARG A 92 -16.69 -15.66 -19.14
C ARG A 92 -17.02 -14.89 -20.40
N ASN A 93 -16.39 -15.27 -21.51
CA ASN A 93 -16.71 -14.79 -22.84
C ASN A 93 -16.47 -15.88 -23.90
N PRO A 94 -16.99 -15.72 -25.12
CA PRO A 94 -16.73 -16.67 -26.21
C PRO A 94 -15.24 -16.78 -26.52
N SER A 95 -14.76 -17.99 -26.81
CA SER A 95 -13.34 -18.24 -27.10
C SER A 95 -12.84 -17.45 -28.31
N TYR A 96 -13.73 -17.14 -29.24
CA TYR A 96 -13.47 -16.29 -30.40
C TYR A 96 -12.86 -14.92 -30.03
N TYR A 97 -13.23 -14.35 -28.88
CA TYR A 97 -12.75 -13.03 -28.44
C TYR A 97 -11.57 -13.07 -27.48
N HIS A 98 -10.99 -14.25 -27.21
CA HIS A 98 -9.87 -14.40 -26.30
C HIS A 98 -8.71 -13.43 -26.61
N ALA A 99 -8.31 -13.34 -27.88
CA ALA A 99 -7.23 -12.46 -28.33
C ALA A 99 -7.55 -10.97 -28.12
N ALA A 100 -8.82 -10.58 -28.22
CA ALA A 100 -9.23 -9.20 -27.96
C ALA A 100 -9.12 -8.86 -26.46
N VAL A 101 -9.48 -9.80 -25.57
CA VAL A 101 -9.36 -9.63 -24.12
C VAL A 101 -7.88 -9.54 -23.71
N THR A 102 -7.04 -10.46 -24.18
CA THR A 102 -5.60 -10.46 -23.86
C THR A 102 -4.88 -9.27 -24.48
N GLY A 103 -5.24 -8.88 -25.71
CA GLY A 103 -4.72 -7.65 -26.34
C GLY A 103 -5.09 -6.39 -25.56
N ALA A 104 -6.33 -6.29 -25.05
CA ALA A 104 -6.79 -5.14 -24.27
C ALA A 104 -5.99 -4.95 -22.96
N MET A 105 -5.44 -6.02 -22.37
CA MET A 105 -4.61 -5.97 -21.16
C MET A 105 -3.46 -4.98 -21.28
N THR A 106 -2.80 -4.91 -22.44
CA THR A 106 -1.66 -4.00 -22.69
C THR A 106 -2.03 -2.52 -22.57
N SER A 107 -3.32 -2.18 -22.74
CA SER A 107 -3.83 -0.81 -22.66
C SER A 107 -4.41 -0.46 -21.29
N VAL A 108 -4.34 -1.39 -20.33
CA VAL A 108 -4.97 -1.29 -19.01
C VAL A 108 -3.89 -1.16 -17.93
N ASN A 109 -3.88 0.00 -17.26
CA ASN A 109 -2.97 0.25 -16.15
C ASN A 109 -3.59 -0.21 -14.82
N SER A 110 -3.35 -1.47 -14.45
CA SER A 110 -3.75 -2.02 -13.14
C SER A 110 -2.83 -1.58 -11.99
N ALA A 111 -1.60 -1.15 -12.30
CA ALA A 111 -0.61 -0.73 -11.28
C ALA A 111 -1.14 0.41 -10.41
N LYS A 112 -1.74 1.42 -11.02
CA LYS A 112 -2.33 2.54 -10.29
C LYS A 112 -3.40 2.06 -9.29
N SER A 113 -4.32 1.19 -9.72
CA SER A 113 -5.37 0.67 -8.85
C SER A 113 -4.82 -0.20 -7.70
N ILE A 114 -3.73 -0.94 -7.92
CA ILE A 114 -3.05 -1.67 -6.85
C ILE A 114 -2.47 -0.69 -5.82
N LEU A 115 -1.72 0.32 -6.27
CA LEU A 115 -1.08 1.30 -5.38
C LEU A 115 -2.11 2.14 -4.59
N ASP A 116 -3.17 2.60 -5.26
CA ASP A 116 -4.25 3.37 -4.63
C ASP A 116 -5.00 2.55 -3.57
N SER A 117 -5.02 1.21 -3.72
CA SER A 117 -5.67 0.31 -2.76
C SER A 117 -4.95 0.21 -1.41
N PHE A 118 -3.69 0.66 -1.31
CA PHE A 118 -2.89 0.58 -0.07
C PHE A 118 -3.23 1.67 0.96
N SER A 119 -4.31 2.41 0.73
CA SER A 119 -4.88 3.36 1.68
C SER A 119 -6.21 2.84 2.25
N CYS A 120 -6.47 3.16 3.51
CA CYS A 120 -7.71 2.81 4.18
C CYS A 120 -8.88 3.58 3.58
N PRO A 121 -9.92 2.92 3.05
CA PRO A 121 -11.06 3.63 2.46
C PRO A 121 -11.90 4.37 3.51
N LYS A 122 -11.77 4.00 4.80
CA LYS A 122 -12.56 4.58 5.90
C LYS A 122 -11.93 5.83 6.49
N CYS A 123 -10.59 5.87 6.63
CA CYS A 123 -9.90 6.99 7.28
C CYS A 123 -8.76 7.60 6.45
N GLY A 124 -8.52 7.13 5.23
CA GLY A 124 -7.47 7.63 4.34
C GLY A 124 -6.04 7.27 4.76
N GLN A 125 -5.83 6.75 5.96
CA GLN A 125 -4.51 6.37 6.45
C GLN A 125 -3.90 5.25 5.62
N ILE A 126 -2.59 5.34 5.42
CA ILE A 126 -1.82 4.31 4.73
C ILE A 126 -1.84 3.01 5.56
N PHE A 127 -2.05 1.88 4.89
CA PHE A 127 -2.00 0.59 5.55
C PHE A 127 -0.59 0.12 5.86
N SER A 128 -0.46 -0.61 6.97
CA SER A 128 0.72 -1.40 7.32
C SER A 128 0.40 -2.89 7.27
N THR A 129 1.32 -3.69 6.75
CA THR A 129 1.14 -5.14 6.61
C THR A 129 1.69 -5.84 7.85
N HIS A 130 0.98 -6.84 8.37
CA HIS A 130 1.53 -7.75 9.40
C HIS A 130 1.84 -9.15 8.86
N GLU A 131 1.10 -9.58 7.83
CA GLU A 131 1.24 -10.90 7.23
C GLU A 131 0.99 -10.84 5.72
N VAL A 132 1.79 -11.59 4.97
CA VAL A 132 1.61 -11.84 3.55
C VAL A 132 1.47 -13.34 3.32
N GLU A 133 0.41 -13.75 2.65
CA GLU A 133 0.24 -15.11 2.16
C GLU A 133 0.41 -15.12 0.64
N GLU A 134 0.79 -16.26 0.08
CA GLU A 134 0.76 -16.46 -1.37
C GLU A 134 -0.04 -17.72 -1.72
N LYS A 135 -1.00 -17.58 -2.63
CA LYS A 135 -1.87 -18.66 -3.09
C LYS A 135 -2.15 -18.50 -4.58
N LYS A 136 -1.85 -19.53 -5.37
CA LYS A 136 -2.18 -19.62 -6.81
C LYS A 136 -1.77 -18.37 -7.63
N GLY A 137 -0.53 -17.90 -7.45
CA GLY A 137 -0.01 -16.73 -8.18
C GLY A 137 -0.51 -15.37 -7.68
N ILE A 138 -1.12 -15.32 -6.49
CA ILE A 138 -1.61 -14.10 -5.86
C ILE A 138 -0.98 -13.95 -4.48
N MET A 139 -0.46 -12.77 -4.19
CA MET A 139 -0.12 -12.37 -2.83
C MET A 139 -1.30 -11.70 -2.15
N ILE A 140 -1.59 -12.15 -0.94
CA ILE A 140 -2.66 -11.63 -0.08
C ILE A 140 -2.00 -10.92 1.08
N PHE A 141 -2.12 -9.61 1.11
CA PHE A 141 -1.58 -8.76 2.16
C PHE A 141 -2.67 -8.51 3.21
N LYS A 142 -2.40 -8.92 4.46
CA LYS A 142 -3.26 -8.61 5.60
C LYS A 142 -2.85 -7.26 6.19
N TYR A 143 -3.68 -6.26 5.91
CA TYR A 143 -3.41 -4.87 6.23
C TYR A 143 -4.16 -4.41 7.48
N GLY A 144 -3.54 -3.49 8.22
CA GLY A 144 -4.18 -2.73 9.29
C GLY A 144 -3.77 -1.26 9.22
N CYS A 145 -4.67 -0.35 9.56
CA CYS A 145 -4.34 1.07 9.73
C CYS A 145 -4.24 1.45 11.22
N PRO A 146 -3.60 2.58 11.56
CA PRO A 146 -3.51 3.07 12.94
C PRO A 146 -4.86 3.25 13.64
N SER A 147 -5.93 3.52 12.89
CA SER A 147 -7.30 3.61 13.41
C SER A 147 -7.94 2.23 13.72
N GLY A 148 -7.21 1.13 13.56
CA GLY A 148 -7.68 -0.22 13.88
C GLY A 148 -8.47 -0.93 12.77
N HIS A 149 -8.73 -0.27 11.63
CA HIS A 149 -9.40 -0.93 10.49
C HIS A 149 -8.48 -1.98 9.87
N LYS A 150 -9.03 -3.16 9.60
CA LYS A 150 -8.33 -4.30 8.99
C LYS A 150 -8.96 -4.62 7.64
N GLU A 151 -8.12 -4.89 6.66
CA GLU A 151 -8.54 -5.18 5.29
C GLU A 151 -7.57 -6.16 4.62
N LEU A 152 -8.03 -6.82 3.57
CA LEU A 152 -7.17 -7.61 2.68
C LEU A 152 -6.89 -6.84 1.40
N ARG A 153 -5.69 -7.00 0.85
CA ARG A 153 -5.38 -6.53 -0.51
C ARG A 153 -4.65 -7.60 -1.28
N TYR A 154 -4.83 -7.56 -2.59
CA TYR A 154 -4.38 -8.60 -3.50
C TYR A 154 -3.46 -8.03 -4.55
N VAL A 155 -2.32 -8.70 -4.75
CA VAL A 155 -1.31 -8.30 -5.75
C VAL A 155 -0.90 -9.53 -6.53
N PRO A 156 -0.83 -9.49 -7.88
CA PRO A 156 -0.28 -10.60 -8.67
C PRO A 156 1.18 -10.88 -8.28
N THR A 157 1.58 -12.14 -8.23
CA THR A 157 2.98 -12.50 -7.90
C THR A 157 3.99 -12.07 -8.96
N ASP A 158 3.52 -11.88 -10.19
CA ASP A 158 4.26 -11.44 -11.38
C ASP A 158 4.09 -9.92 -11.66
N ALA A 159 3.51 -9.17 -10.71
CA ALA A 159 3.40 -7.72 -10.84
C ALA A 159 4.79 -7.06 -10.96
N ASP A 160 4.81 -5.85 -11.54
CA ASP A 160 6.03 -5.07 -11.72
C ASP A 160 6.84 -4.98 -10.40
N PRO A 161 8.17 -5.17 -10.43
CA PRO A 161 9.01 -5.14 -9.23
C PRO A 161 8.86 -3.88 -8.37
N ALA A 162 8.55 -2.72 -8.95
CA ALA A 162 8.31 -1.49 -8.21
C ALA A 162 7.00 -1.55 -7.39
N ILE A 163 5.96 -2.19 -7.93
CA ILE A 163 4.70 -2.42 -7.21
C ILE A 163 4.95 -3.38 -6.04
N LEU A 164 5.65 -4.50 -6.31
CA LEU A 164 6.00 -5.48 -5.28
C LEU A 164 6.82 -4.84 -4.16
N LYS A 165 7.87 -4.10 -4.52
CA LYS A 165 8.71 -3.37 -3.55
C LYS A 165 7.86 -2.42 -2.70
N THR A 166 6.93 -1.71 -3.31
CA THR A 166 6.02 -0.79 -2.58
C THR A 166 5.07 -1.54 -1.64
N ALA A 167 4.53 -2.68 -2.07
CA ALA A 167 3.66 -3.52 -1.26
C ALA A 167 4.41 -4.13 -0.07
N PHE A 168 5.59 -4.71 -0.31
CA PHE A 168 6.45 -5.29 0.73
C PHE A 168 7.03 -4.25 1.68
N LYS A 169 7.29 -3.01 1.22
CA LYS A 169 7.70 -1.90 2.10
C LYS A 169 6.70 -1.64 3.23
N ARG A 170 5.42 -1.99 3.06
CA ARG A 170 4.40 -1.86 4.12
C ARG A 170 4.58 -2.85 5.27
N LEU A 171 5.35 -3.94 5.09
CA LEU A 171 5.80 -4.77 6.20
C LEU A 171 6.78 -4.02 7.10
N LEU A 172 7.45 -2.98 6.63
CA LEU A 172 8.37 -2.20 7.45
C LEU A 172 7.71 -1.03 8.17
N HIS A 173 6.38 -1.03 8.32
CA HIS A 173 5.65 0.03 9.03
C HIS A 173 4.90 -0.51 10.25
N CYS A 174 4.82 0.25 11.32
CA CYS A 174 4.09 -0.14 12.53
C CYS A 174 2.58 -0.12 12.27
N VAL A 175 1.87 -1.19 12.59
CA VAL A 175 0.40 -1.24 12.40
C VAL A 175 -0.32 -0.26 13.33
N GLN A 176 0.26 0.07 14.49
CA GLN A 176 -0.37 0.92 15.50
C GLN A 176 -0.24 2.42 15.20
N CYS A 177 0.88 2.90 14.64
CA CYS A 177 1.06 4.32 14.32
C CYS A 177 1.46 4.64 12.88
N GLY A 178 1.66 3.64 12.03
CA GLY A 178 2.05 3.83 10.63
C GLY A 178 3.49 4.32 10.43
N LEU A 179 4.28 4.50 11.49
CA LEU A 179 5.69 4.92 11.37
C LEU A 179 6.54 3.79 10.77
N PRO A 180 7.59 4.13 9.99
CA PRO A 180 8.57 3.14 9.56
C PRO A 180 9.27 2.51 10.76
N CYS A 181 9.60 1.23 10.64
CA CYS A 181 10.29 0.43 11.64
C CYS A 181 11.67 0.03 11.12
N GLN A 182 12.63 -0.08 12.05
CA GLN A 182 13.93 -0.68 11.77
C GLN A 182 13.79 -2.21 11.68
N VAL A 183 14.47 -2.83 10.72
CA VAL A 183 14.56 -4.31 10.66
C VAL A 183 15.62 -4.76 11.65
N ILE A 184 15.26 -5.64 12.57
CA ILE A 184 16.19 -6.22 13.55
C ILE A 184 16.76 -7.52 13.00
N GLU A 185 15.88 -8.40 12.52
CA GLU A 185 16.24 -9.73 12.06
C GLU A 185 15.25 -10.21 11.01
N THR A 186 15.75 -10.95 10.02
CA THR A 186 14.93 -11.76 9.12
C THR A 186 15.38 -13.21 9.25
N SER A 187 14.47 -14.11 9.58
CA SER A 187 14.74 -15.54 9.69
C SER A 187 13.81 -16.35 8.78
N VAL A 188 14.37 -17.36 8.10
CA VAL A 188 13.62 -18.20 7.17
C VAL A 188 13.43 -19.60 7.79
N LYS A 189 12.20 -20.10 7.77
CA LYS A 189 11.87 -21.46 8.20
C LYS A 189 10.86 -22.09 7.24
N GLY A 190 11.31 -23.09 6.48
CA GLY A 190 10.52 -23.72 5.42
C GLY A 190 10.09 -22.67 4.39
N ASP A 191 8.81 -22.66 4.04
CA ASP A 191 8.24 -21.74 3.04
C ASP A 191 7.88 -20.36 3.61
N THR A 192 8.21 -20.09 4.87
CA THR A 192 7.89 -18.83 5.56
C THR A 192 9.14 -18.09 6.01
N ALA A 193 9.14 -16.77 5.83
CA ALA A 193 10.08 -15.85 6.46
C ALA A 193 9.39 -15.07 7.58
N ARG A 194 10.12 -14.89 8.67
CA ARG A 194 9.73 -14.07 9.82
C ARG A 194 10.64 -12.85 9.86
N ILE A 195 10.04 -11.68 9.99
CA ILE A 195 10.74 -10.41 10.10
C ILE A 195 10.45 -9.84 11.48
N GLU A 196 11.48 -9.61 12.28
CA GLU A 196 11.37 -8.84 13.51
C GLU A 196 11.71 -7.38 13.20
N VAL A 197 10.78 -6.47 13.50
CA VAL A 197 10.95 -5.03 13.28
C VAL A 197 10.72 -4.25 14.56
N SER A 198 11.47 -3.17 14.75
CA SER A 198 11.36 -2.27 15.90
C SER A 198 10.68 -0.97 15.51
N CYS A 199 9.49 -0.72 16.07
CA CYS A 199 8.86 0.59 16.03
C CYS A 199 9.51 1.50 17.08
N PRO A 200 9.83 2.76 16.74
CA PRO A 200 10.39 3.72 17.70
C PRO A 200 9.45 4.07 18.86
N VAL A 201 8.17 3.72 18.77
CA VAL A 201 7.15 4.08 19.77
C VAL A 201 6.60 2.85 20.47
N HIS A 202 6.29 1.80 19.72
CA HIS A 202 5.62 0.61 20.23
C HIS A 202 6.57 -0.58 20.41
N GLY A 203 7.86 -0.41 20.11
CA GLY A 203 8.87 -1.45 20.27
C GLY A 203 8.77 -2.56 19.21
N LYS A 204 9.22 -3.76 19.60
CA LYS A 204 9.41 -4.88 18.68
C LYS A 204 8.09 -5.54 18.28
N THR A 205 7.98 -5.87 17.01
CA THR A 205 6.85 -6.63 16.46
C THR A 205 7.34 -7.65 15.45
N ARG A 206 6.58 -8.73 15.26
CA ARG A 206 6.90 -9.82 14.34
C ARG A 206 5.93 -9.84 13.18
N LYS A 207 6.46 -10.13 11.99
CA LYS A 207 5.72 -10.17 10.74
C LYS A 207 6.10 -11.40 9.93
N VAL A 208 5.19 -11.85 9.08
CA VAL A 208 5.36 -13.09 8.33
C VAL A 208 5.11 -12.87 6.85
N MET A 209 5.88 -13.53 6.01
CA MET A 209 5.72 -13.52 4.55
C MET A 209 6.26 -14.81 3.92
N PRO A 210 6.00 -15.06 2.63
CA PRO A 210 6.59 -16.21 1.95
C PRO A 210 8.12 -16.08 1.85
N ALA A 211 8.83 -17.18 2.11
CA ALA A 211 10.29 -17.21 2.20
C ALA A 211 11.00 -16.71 0.92
N LYS A 212 10.46 -17.05 -0.25
CA LYS A 212 11.04 -16.69 -1.55
C LYS A 212 11.11 -15.18 -1.82
N HIS A 213 10.39 -14.37 -1.04
CA HIS A 213 10.39 -12.92 -1.16
C HIS A 213 11.24 -12.22 -0.08
N ALA A 214 11.85 -12.97 0.85
CA ALA A 214 12.58 -12.42 2.01
C ALA A 214 13.72 -11.47 1.59
N TRP A 215 14.43 -11.81 0.52
CA TRP A 215 15.49 -10.97 -0.07
C TRP A 215 15.03 -9.56 -0.42
N MET A 216 13.74 -9.36 -0.71
CA MET A 216 13.20 -8.05 -1.04
C MET A 216 13.15 -7.14 0.19
N ILE A 217 12.92 -7.71 1.38
CA ILE A 217 12.91 -6.96 2.64
C ILE A 217 14.31 -6.46 2.97
N GLU A 218 15.32 -7.30 2.80
CA GLU A 218 16.73 -6.92 3.02
C GLU A 218 17.10 -5.73 2.13
N LYS A 219 16.81 -5.81 0.82
CA LYS A 219 17.06 -4.71 -0.12
C LYS A 219 16.24 -3.45 0.16
N ILE A 220 15.04 -3.58 0.71
CA ILE A 220 14.24 -2.41 1.11
C ILE A 220 14.86 -1.78 2.37
N ALA A 221 15.28 -2.60 3.33
CA ALA A 221 15.87 -2.15 4.59
C ALA A 221 17.20 -1.42 4.35
N GLU A 222 18.09 -1.96 3.49
CA GLU A 222 19.34 -1.32 3.09
C GLU A 222 19.13 0.06 2.45
N ALA A 223 17.99 0.25 1.77
CA ALA A 223 17.65 1.52 1.13
C ALA A 223 16.97 2.53 2.07
N VAL A 224 16.64 2.15 3.30
CA VAL A 224 16.02 3.02 4.31
C VAL A 224 17.08 3.42 5.32
N SER A 225 17.54 4.67 5.24
CA SER A 225 18.46 5.23 6.24
C SER A 225 17.78 5.46 7.59
N GLU A 226 18.57 5.43 8.68
CA GLU A 226 18.06 5.73 10.02
C GLU A 226 17.57 7.18 10.09
N GLY A 227 18.28 8.11 9.44
CA GLY A 227 17.84 9.49 9.29
C GLY A 227 16.44 9.64 8.67
N SER A 228 16.09 8.80 7.69
CA SER A 228 14.74 8.80 7.11
C SER A 228 13.66 8.32 8.10
N ILE A 229 14.01 7.39 8.99
CA ILE A 229 13.13 6.94 10.08
C ILE A 229 12.95 8.08 11.08
N VAL A 230 14.03 8.71 11.55
CA VAL A 230 13.99 9.84 12.49
C VAL A 230 13.17 11.01 11.93
N ARG A 231 13.38 11.40 10.66
CA ARG A 231 12.57 12.46 10.03
C ARG A 231 11.08 12.12 9.99
N SER A 232 10.74 10.86 9.73
CA SER A 232 9.35 10.41 9.73
C SER A 232 8.76 10.46 11.14
N MET A 233 9.55 10.10 12.15
CA MET A 233 9.18 10.15 13.56
C MET A 233 8.92 11.57 14.05
N LEU A 234 9.66 12.57 13.54
CA LEU A 234 9.50 13.97 13.90
C LEU A 234 8.30 14.65 13.19
N ASN A 235 7.30 13.88 12.76
CA ASN A 235 6.00 14.38 12.35
C ASN A 235 4.92 13.86 13.30
N CYS A 236 4.07 14.76 13.78
CA CYS A 236 2.94 14.42 14.63
C CYS A 236 1.94 13.58 13.84
N THR A 237 1.60 12.39 14.34
CA THR A 237 0.64 11.49 13.67
C THR A 237 -0.81 11.95 13.79
N GLU A 238 -1.09 12.93 14.65
CA GLU A 238 -2.45 13.44 14.90
C GLU A 238 -2.76 14.67 14.05
N CYS A 239 -1.81 15.61 13.91
CA CYS A 239 -2.02 16.86 13.19
C CYS A 239 -1.05 17.10 12.02
N SER A 240 -0.14 16.16 11.74
CA SER A 240 0.91 16.25 10.70
C SER A 240 1.92 17.39 10.87
N SER A 241 1.78 18.22 11.90
CA SER A 241 2.77 19.24 12.27
C SER A 241 4.07 18.57 12.69
N ARG A 242 5.20 19.24 12.43
CA ARG A 242 6.50 18.75 12.86
C ARG A 242 6.61 18.77 14.38
N LEU A 243 7.36 17.79 14.89
CA LEU A 243 7.69 17.66 16.29
C LEU A 243 9.07 18.26 16.54
N SER A 244 9.19 19.01 17.63
CA SER A 244 10.44 19.44 18.23
C SER A 244 10.81 18.50 19.38
N ILE A 245 12.10 18.36 19.66
CA ILE A 245 12.64 17.53 20.74
C ILE A 245 12.90 18.43 21.95
N ARG A 246 12.15 18.21 23.04
CA ARG A 246 12.25 19.01 24.27
C ARG A 246 13.36 18.53 25.19
N SER A 247 13.57 17.22 25.24
CA SER A 247 14.66 16.63 25.99
C SER A 247 15.05 15.27 25.40
N ILE A 248 16.31 14.90 25.65
CA ILE A 248 16.88 13.61 25.31
C ILE A 248 17.40 13.00 26.60
N GLU A 249 16.94 11.79 26.89
CA GLU A 249 17.37 10.99 28.04
C GLU A 249 18.03 9.72 27.53
N ILE A 250 18.97 9.16 28.29
CA ILE A 250 19.50 7.82 28.04
C ILE A 250 18.69 6.85 28.90
N ASP A 251 18.02 5.89 28.27
CA ASP A 251 17.30 4.80 28.92
C ASP A 251 17.90 3.47 28.48
N LYS A 252 18.73 2.89 29.37
CA LYS A 252 19.58 1.72 29.07
C LYS A 252 20.50 2.01 27.89
N ASP A 253 20.30 1.32 26.77
CA ASP A 253 21.11 1.42 25.56
C ASP A 253 20.36 2.17 24.44
N LYS A 254 19.46 3.10 24.80
CA LYS A 254 18.63 3.85 23.85
C LYS A 254 18.51 5.32 24.24
N TYR A 255 18.41 6.17 23.23
CA TYR A 255 17.95 7.55 23.41
C TYR A 255 16.43 7.57 23.53
N LYS A 256 15.93 8.14 24.62
CA LYS A 256 14.52 8.49 24.83
C LYS A 256 14.33 9.96 24.47
N LEU A 257 13.68 10.21 23.35
CA LEU A 257 13.35 11.53 22.83
C LEU A 257 11.96 11.93 23.31
N LYS A 258 11.86 13.03 24.08
CA LYS A 258 10.58 13.61 24.49
C LYS A 258 10.22 14.74 23.54
N CYS A 259 9.19 14.56 22.74
CA CYS A 259 8.83 15.48 21.67
C CYS A 259 7.49 16.20 21.94
N SER A 260 7.28 17.34 21.28
CA SER A 260 6.00 18.05 21.23
C SER A 260 5.79 18.74 19.88
N CYS A 261 4.54 19.02 19.51
CA CYS A 261 4.23 19.91 18.39
C CYS A 261 3.58 21.21 18.87
N PRO A 262 3.51 22.26 18.01
CA PRO A 262 2.85 23.53 18.33
C PRO A 262 1.40 23.43 18.80
N ASN A 263 0.70 22.36 18.40
CA ASN A 263 -0.69 22.11 18.79
C ASN A 263 -0.83 21.44 20.16
N GLY A 264 0.26 21.26 20.90
CA GLY A 264 0.25 20.71 22.26
C GLY A 264 0.29 19.18 22.35
N HIS A 265 0.29 18.45 21.23
CA HIS A 265 0.48 17.00 21.25
C HIS A 265 1.91 16.66 21.70
N THR A 266 2.04 15.60 22.50
CA THR A 266 3.32 15.16 23.04
C THR A 266 3.55 13.68 22.76
N ARG A 267 4.82 13.28 22.60
CA ARG A 267 5.17 11.90 22.30
C ARG A 267 6.54 11.55 22.82
N GLU A 268 6.70 10.33 23.30
CA GLU A 268 8.01 9.75 23.63
C GLU A 268 8.40 8.74 22.55
N MET A 269 9.68 8.78 22.16
CA MET A 269 10.21 7.94 21.10
C MET A 269 11.60 7.42 21.49
N PHE A 270 11.92 6.22 21.02
CA PHE A 270 13.18 5.55 21.33
C PHE A 270 14.01 5.36 20.07
N GLN A 271 15.30 5.67 20.16
CA GLN A 271 16.30 5.44 19.12
C GLN A 271 17.48 4.64 19.68
N PRO A 272 18.17 3.82 18.86
CA PRO A 272 19.43 3.21 19.28
C PRO A 272 20.46 4.29 19.63
N THR A 273 21.45 3.96 20.47
CA THR A 273 22.53 4.89 20.82
C THR A 273 23.58 5.02 19.72
N GLU A 274 23.73 3.99 18.89
CA GLU A 274 24.52 4.01 17.67
C GLU A 274 23.62 4.52 16.54
N LEU A 275 23.89 5.73 16.07
CA LEU A 275 23.11 6.40 15.02
C LEU A 275 24.03 6.83 13.89
N ASP A 276 23.54 6.72 12.66
CA ASP A 276 24.20 7.32 11.51
C ASP A 276 24.19 8.87 11.58
N ALA A 277 25.04 9.50 10.77
CA ALA A 277 25.16 10.97 10.75
C ALA A 277 23.85 11.67 10.36
N GLU A 278 23.05 11.06 9.47
CA GLU A 278 21.79 11.65 9.00
C GLU A 278 20.71 11.63 10.10
N ALA A 279 20.70 10.58 10.92
CA ALA A 279 19.87 10.46 12.11
C ALA A 279 20.28 11.48 13.17
N ILE A 280 21.60 11.63 13.42
CA ILE A 280 22.12 12.66 14.33
C ILE A 280 21.70 14.05 13.86
N ASP A 281 21.90 14.40 12.59
CA ASP A 281 21.51 15.69 12.00
C ASP A 281 20.01 15.94 12.15
N SER A 282 19.19 14.92 11.95
CA SER A 282 17.73 14.99 12.10
C SER A 282 17.32 15.22 13.56
N ILE A 283 18.00 14.59 14.52
CA ILE A 283 17.78 14.81 15.96
C ILE A 283 18.21 16.22 16.35
N VAL A 284 19.41 16.66 15.93
CA VAL A 284 19.91 18.01 16.22
C VAL A 284 18.96 19.05 15.66
N SER A 285 18.51 18.90 14.41
CA SER A 285 17.49 19.78 13.82
C SER A 285 16.18 19.77 14.62
N GLY A 286 15.78 18.62 15.18
CA GLY A 286 14.63 18.50 16.06
C GLY A 286 14.79 19.22 17.41
N VAL A 287 15.99 19.20 18.00
CA VAL A 287 16.33 19.91 19.25
C VAL A 287 16.35 21.42 19.04
N LEU A 288 16.92 21.88 17.92
CA LEU A 288 17.05 23.29 17.58
C LEU A 288 15.75 23.91 17.03
N LYS A 289 14.59 23.36 17.35
CA LYS A 289 13.30 23.87 16.88
C LYS A 289 12.49 24.45 18.02
N CYS A 290 11.91 25.63 17.78
CA CYS A 290 10.96 26.22 18.70
C CYS A 290 9.68 25.38 18.79
N ASN A 291 9.31 25.00 20.02
CA ASN A 291 8.11 24.20 20.30
C ASN A 291 6.80 24.90 19.92
N GLN A 292 6.82 26.23 19.74
CA GLN A 292 5.62 27.03 19.49
C GLN A 292 5.44 27.38 18.01
N CYS A 293 6.51 27.65 17.27
CA CYS A 293 6.42 28.09 15.88
C CYS A 293 7.09 27.17 14.85
N ASP A 294 7.75 26.07 15.28
CA ASP A 294 8.48 25.11 14.41
C ASP A 294 9.61 25.75 13.56
N LEU A 295 10.02 26.97 13.90
CA LEU A 295 11.19 27.60 13.30
C LEU A 295 12.48 27.06 13.93
N LEU A 296 13.53 26.97 13.11
CA LEU A 296 14.87 26.66 13.58
C LEU A 296 15.42 27.85 14.37
N THR A 297 16.11 27.54 15.46
CA THR A 297 16.65 28.50 16.43
C THR A 297 18.14 28.29 16.59
N ASP A 298 18.87 29.36 16.88
CA ASP A 298 20.30 29.28 17.20
C ASP A 298 20.53 29.04 18.69
N ILE A 299 21.68 28.43 19.02
CA ILE A 299 22.10 28.23 20.41
C ILE A 299 22.68 29.53 20.95
N VAL A 300 22.04 30.09 21.97
CA VAL A 300 22.49 31.28 22.71
C VAL A 300 23.61 30.91 23.68
N SER A 301 23.36 29.87 24.47
CA SER A 301 24.28 29.44 25.52
C SER A 301 24.18 27.94 25.74
N THR A 302 25.27 27.37 26.28
CA THR A 302 25.32 25.96 26.66
C THR A 302 25.81 25.87 28.09
N LYS A 303 25.17 25.03 28.89
CA LYS A 303 25.53 24.82 30.29
C LYS A 303 25.57 23.34 30.59
N LYS A 304 26.72 22.85 31.02
CA LYS A 304 26.86 21.45 31.47
C LYS A 304 26.33 21.30 32.89
N VAL A 305 25.38 20.39 33.08
CA VAL A 305 24.79 20.05 34.38
C VAL A 305 24.96 18.55 34.63
N GLY A 306 26.04 18.19 35.32
CA GLY A 306 26.42 16.79 35.53
C GLY A 306 26.75 16.09 34.21
N ALA A 307 25.96 15.06 33.87
CA ALA A 307 26.06 14.33 32.60
C ALA A 307 25.19 14.94 31.47
N LEU A 308 24.41 15.98 31.76
CA LEU A 308 23.51 16.63 30.82
C LEU A 308 24.10 17.95 30.30
N VAL A 309 23.61 18.38 29.14
CA VAL A 309 23.86 19.70 28.59
C VAL A 309 22.52 20.41 28.41
N GLU A 310 22.37 21.54 29.08
CA GLU A 310 21.26 22.47 28.87
C GLU A 310 21.63 23.42 27.73
N LEU A 311 20.70 23.59 26.79
CA LEU A 311 20.83 24.50 25.64
C LEU A 311 19.80 25.62 25.80
N GLU A 312 20.25 26.86 25.70
CA GLU A 312 19.39 28.03 25.58
C GLU A 312 19.28 28.40 24.10
N LEU A 313 18.05 28.60 23.59
CA LEU A 313 17.76 28.84 22.18
C LEU A 313 17.12 30.22 21.99
N VAL A 314 17.38 30.88 20.85
CA VAL A 314 16.77 32.17 20.45
C VAL A 314 15.34 32.01 19.96
#